data_AF-A0A8S0Q643-F1
#
_entry.id   AF-A0A8S0Q643-F1
#
_cell.length_a   1.000
_cell.length_b   1.000
_cell.length_c   1.000
_cell.angle_alpha   90.00
_cell.angle_beta   90.00
_cell.angle_gamma   90.00
#
_symmetry.space_group_name_H-M   'P 1'
#
loop_
_entity.id
_entity.type
_entity.pdbx_description
1 polymer ?
#
loop_
_entity_poly.entity_id
_entity_poly.type
_entity_poly.pdbx_seq_one_letter_code
_entity_poly.pdbx_strand_id
1 'polypeptide(L)' 'DVIDTSGGCGASFTVEIVSEKFEGKRLLERHRMVNAALSEEMNQIHALSITKAVTPEQWKQQQESQKSEADA' A
#
# COMPACT_ATOMS: atom_id res chain seq x y z
N ASP A 1 3.41 4.61 -3.51
CA ASP A 1 4.53 5.17 -2.74
C ASP A 1 5.18 4.11 -1.86
N VAL A 2 6.48 4.26 -1.59
CA VAL A 2 7.27 3.36 -0.72
C VAL A 2 8.07 4.23 0.26
N ILE A 3 7.98 3.93 1.55
CA ILE A 3 8.65 4.64 2.63
C ILE A 3 9.50 3.64 3.40
N ASP A 4 10.80 3.91 3.55
CA ASP A 4 11.68 3.15 4.43
C ASP A 4 11.40 3.54 5.89
N THR A 5 10.98 2.57 6.70
CA THR A 5 10.68 2.72 8.14
C THR A 5 11.68 1.99 9.03
N SER A 6 12.78 1.51 8.46
CA SER A 6 13.79 0.67 9.12
C SER A 6 14.73 1.42 10.07
N GLY A 7 14.62 2.75 10.16
CA GLY A 7 15.55 3.58 10.95
C GLY A 7 17.00 3.52 10.46
N GLY A 8 17.23 3.10 9.21
CA GLY A 8 18.56 3.06 8.58
C GLY A 8 19.15 1.65 8.42
N CYS A 9 18.47 0.58 8.83
CA CYS A 9 18.92 -0.79 8.57
C CYS A 9 18.45 -1.38 7.23
N GLY A 10 17.59 -0.66 6.49
CA GLY A 10 17.15 -0.96 5.13
C GLY A 10 16.22 -2.17 5.00
N ALA A 11 15.57 -2.58 6.10
CA ALA A 11 14.85 -3.86 6.14
C ALA A 11 13.36 -3.78 6.48
N SER A 12 12.80 -2.59 6.70
CA SER A 12 11.39 -2.38 7.01
C SER A 12 10.80 -1.33 6.09
N PHE A 13 9.73 -1.67 5.38
CA PHE A 13 9.12 -0.79 4.39
C PHE A 13 7.63 -0.63 4.66
N THR A 14 7.14 0.57 4.41
CA THR A 14 5.70 0.88 4.32
C THR A 14 5.35 1.20 2.88
N VAL A 15 4.30 0.58 2.36
CA VAL A 15 3.90 0.72 0.96
C VAL A 15 2.46 1.13 0.81
N GLU A 16 2.24 2.05 -0.12
CA GLU A 16 0.92 2.47 -0.60
C GLU A 16 0.81 2.12 -2.08
N ILE A 17 -0.14 1.24 -2.41
CA ILE A 17 -0.27 0.67 -3.74
C ILE A 17 -1.64 1.03 -4.31
N VAL A 18 -1.61 1.64 -5.49
CA VAL A 18 -2.81 1.96 -6.27
C VAL A 18 -2.79 1.11 -7.53
N SER A 19 -3.81 0.27 -7.73
CA SER A 19 -3.89 -0.63 -8.89
C SER A 19 -5.31 -1.03 -9.24
N GLU A 20 -5.62 -1.09 -10.53
CA GLU A 20 -6.89 -1.63 -11.05
C GLU A 20 -7.06 -3.12 -10.73
N LYS A 21 -5.97 -3.86 -10.49
CA LYS A 21 -6.01 -5.29 -10.13
C LYS A 21 -6.71 -5.57 -8.80
N PHE A 22 -6.96 -4.53 -8.02
CA PHE A 22 -7.67 -4.61 -6.73
C PHE A 22 -9.20 -4.50 -6.88
N GLU A 23 -9.70 -4.23 -8.07
CA GLU A 23 -11.14 -4.10 -8.33
C GLU A 23 -11.89 -5.40 -8.00
N GLY A 24 -13.01 -5.27 -7.29
CA GLY A 24 -13.79 -6.42 -6.80
C GLY A 24 -13.09 -7.34 -5.77
N LYS A 25 -11.85 -7.04 -5.36
CA LYS A 25 -11.10 -7.83 -4.36
C LYS A 25 -11.26 -7.28 -2.95
N ARG A 26 -11.37 -8.17 -1.98
CA ARG A 26 -11.33 -7.80 -0.55
C ARG A 26 -9.91 -7.44 -0.12
N LEU A 27 -9.79 -6.63 0.93
CA LEU A 27 -8.49 -6.16 1.46
C LEU A 27 -7.47 -7.30 1.66
N LEU A 28 -7.89 -8.40 2.27
CA LEU A 28 -7.01 -9.56 2.50
C LEU A 28 -6.50 -10.19 1.18
N GLU A 29 -7.35 -10.26 0.16
CA GLU A 29 -6.94 -10.77 -1.16
C GLU A 29 -5.93 -9.83 -1.80
N ARG A 30 -6.14 -8.51 -1.71
CA ARG A 30 -5.20 -7.50 -2.19
C ARG A 30 -3.84 -7.65 -1.50
N HIS A 31 -3.82 -7.81 -0.18
CA HIS A 31 -2.57 -8.02 0.58
C HIS A 31 -1.86 -9.31 0.18
N ARG A 32 -2.61 -10.41 0.00
CA ARG A 32 -2.04 -11.67 -0.52
C ARG A 32 -1.45 -11.51 -1.90
N MET A 33 -2.11 -10.78 -2.80
CA MET A 33 -1.60 -10.50 -4.14
C MET A 33 -0.29 -9.70 -4.09
N VAL A 34 -0.21 -8.70 -3.22
CA VAL A 34 1.02 -7.91 -3.02
C VAL A 34 2.14 -8.78 -2.45
N ASN A 35 1.88 -9.56 -1.40
CA ASN A 35 2.88 -10.45 -0.81
C ASN A 35 3.35 -11.53 -1.79
N ALA A 36 2.45 -12.05 -2.64
CA ALA A 36 2.83 -13.01 -3.67
C ALA A 36 3.75 -12.37 -4.73
N ALA A 37 3.42 -11.15 -5.15
CA ALA A 37 4.23 -10.40 -6.11
C ALA A 37 5.62 -10.02 -5.57
N LEU A 38 5.76 -9.88 -4.25
CA LEU A 38 7.01 -9.53 -3.57
C LEU A 38 7.69 -10.73 -2.88
N SER A 39 7.26 -11.95 -3.21
CA SER A 39 7.68 -13.15 -2.46
C SER A 39 9.19 -13.42 -2.53
N GLU A 40 9.84 -13.02 -3.62
CA GLU A 40 11.30 -13.16 -3.76
C GLU A 40 12.04 -12.13 -2.90
N GLU A 41 11.55 -10.89 -2.89
CA GLU A 41 12.09 -9.76 -2.14
C GLU A 41 11.86 -9.90 -0.63
N MET A 42 10.77 -10.56 -0.22
CA MET A 42 10.50 -10.86 1.20
C MET A 42 11.59 -11.69 1.87
N ASN A 43 12.48 -12.35 1.13
CA ASN A 43 13.65 -13.04 1.70
C ASN A 43 14.75 -12.06 2.17
N GLN A 44 14.73 -10.82 1.67
CA GLN A 44 15.73 -9.79 1.96
C GLN A 44 15.16 -8.68 2.87
N ILE A 45 13.84 -8.64 3.02
CA ILE A 45 13.10 -7.64 3.80
C ILE A 45 12.69 -8.26 5.14
N HIS A 46 12.96 -7.58 6.25
CA HIS A 46 12.52 -8.02 7.58
C HIS A 46 11.03 -7.77 7.82
N ALA A 47 10.50 -6.64 7.33
CA ALA A 47 9.09 -6.29 7.49
C ALA A 47 8.54 -5.47 6.32
N LEU A 48 7.30 -5.77 5.93
CA LEU A 48 6.53 -5.01 4.95
C LEU A 48 5.16 -4.65 5.53
N SER A 49 4.86 -3.36 5.59
CA SER A 49 3.58 -2.81 6.02
C SER A 49 2.82 -2.25 4.83
N ILE A 50 1.72 -2.89 4.45
CA ILE A 50 0.82 -2.38 3.40
C ILE A 50 -0.21 -1.48 4.09
N THR A 51 -0.05 -0.16 3.98
CA THR A 51 -1.00 0.81 4.56
C THR A 51 -2.16 1.09 3.62
N LYS A 52 -1.94 0.98 2.31
CA LYS A 52 -2.98 1.17 1.30
C LYS A 52 -2.83 0.18 0.16
N ALA A 53 -3.95 -0.47 -0.18
CA ALA A 53 -4.09 -1.29 -1.38
C ALA A 53 -5.46 -0.98 -1.99
N VAL A 54 -5.50 0.05 -2.83
CA VAL A 54 -6.75 0.66 -3.33
C VAL A 54 -6.77 0.79 -4.84
N THR A 55 -7.95 0.90 -5.43
CA THR A 55 -8.07 1.17 -6.86
C THR A 55 -7.80 2.65 -7.17
N PRO A 56 -7.47 3.03 -8.42
CA PRO A 56 -7.30 4.43 -8.78
C PRO A 56 -8.53 5.30 -8.46
N GLU A 57 -9.72 4.74 -8.60
CA GLU A 57 -10.97 5.43 -8.28
C GLU A 57 -11.15 5.64 -6.78
N GLN A 58 -10.87 4.61 -5.96
CA GLN A 58 -10.87 4.72 -4.51
C GLN A 58 -9.82 5.74 -4.02
N TRP A 59 -8.65 5.77 -4.65
CA TRP A 59 -7.59 6.74 -4.35
C TRP A 59 -8.04 8.19 -4.60
N LYS A 60 -8.71 8.43 -5.73
CA LYS A 60 -9.24 9.74 -6.07
C LYS A 60 -10.29 10.22 -5.06
N GLN A 61 -11.24 9.34 -4.70
CA GLN A 61 -12.27 9.66 -3.71
C GLN A 61 -11.68 10.01 -2.34
N GLN A 62 -10.67 9.26 -1.89
CA GLN A 62 -9.99 9.54 -0.62
C GLN A 62 -9.27 10.88 -0.61
N GLN A 63 -8.62 11.28 -1.72
CA GLN A 63 -7.99 12.59 -1.82
C GLN A 63 -9.01 13.73 -1.82
N GLU A 64 -10.14 13.55 -2.49
CA GLU A 64 -11.22 14.55 -2.51
C GLU A 64 -11.83 14.74 -1.11
N SER A 65 -12.07 13.65 -0.37
CA SER A 65 -12.55 13.72 1.02
C SER A 65 -11.54 14.41 1.95
N GLN A 66 -10.25 14.09 1.84
CA GLN A 66 -9.20 14.71 2.66
C GLN A 66 -9.02 16.20 2.37
N LYS A 67 -9.22 16.62 1.13
CA LYS A 67 -9.14 18.03 0.74
C LYS A 67 -10.33 18.84 1.29
N SER A 68 -11.54 18.28 1.25
CA SER A 68 -12.73 18.96 1.79
C SER A 68 -12.71 19.18 3.30
N GLU A 69 -11.97 18.34 4.04
CA GLU A 69 -11.88 18.40 5.51
C GLU A 69 -10.76 19.35 5.98
N ALA A 70 -9.77 19.64 5.12
CA ALA A 70 -8.71 20.60 5.41
C ALA A 70 -9.10 22.06 5.11
N ASP A 71 -10.12 22.26 4.27
CA ASP A 71 -10.65 23.58 3.89
C ASP A 71 -11.83 24.04 4.78
N ALA A 72 -12.18 23.26 5.82
CA ALA A 72 -13.27 23.50 6.78
C ALA A 72 -12.74 23.83 8.18
#